data_AF-A0A2L2WU21-F1
#
_entry.id   AF-A0A2L2WU21-F1
#
_cell.length_a   1.000
_cell.length_b   1.000
_cell.length_c   1.000
_cell.angle_alpha   90.00
_cell.angle_beta   90.00
_cell.angle_gamma   90.00
#
_symmetry.space_group_name_H-M   'P 1'
#
loop_
_entity.id
_entity.type
_entity.pdbx_description
1 polymer ?
#
loop_
_entity_poly.entity_id
_entity_poly.type
_entity_poly.pdbx_seq_one_letter_code
_entity_poly.pdbx_strand_id
1 'polypeptide(L)'
;MYQRFLNNEDYMSQISDELFNQLIRGQQIRVNQAEEAAEASIVEYLTDNYEVEKALEVGKNLREYNPRITYPVGVHFYHEGKIVEAMRSINGIKAPATVEYWRECEDVDKIDRETIMAYSQLLNYHPGDLVYFSGSVYECLEHNGFDYADIRIPGINAWEQVQTSPWEPNVEYELWAVVEWDSQFFALLNADEIDLTVNPMESDNWGLIGEYDPEYAYEFKDTEYVVFDSKVWIPTMLPTADTLKEGYNFRYHDPRNPNIKKHMIKIALYELHKLISPNNVSTARITDYEATMQWLHDANRCKINPQIQRKLDEEKKPVSEIAMATFQRDYDPYKNPWQI
;
A
#
# COMPACT_ATOMS: atom_id res chain seq x y z
N MET A 1 -13.95 -5.67 -11.44
CA MET A 1 -12.84 -6.18 -12.27
C MET A 1 -12.07 -7.17 -11.41
N TYR A 2 -11.76 -8.37 -11.89
CA TYR A 2 -11.03 -9.38 -11.10
C TYR A 2 -9.63 -8.86 -10.73
N GLN A 3 -9.29 -8.93 -9.43
CA GLN A 3 -7.97 -8.56 -8.91
C GLN A 3 -7.10 -9.81 -8.88
N ARG A 4 -6.00 -9.80 -9.64
CA ARG A 4 -5.17 -10.98 -9.85
C ARG A 4 -4.32 -11.30 -8.63
N PHE A 5 -4.13 -12.59 -8.36
CA PHE A 5 -3.16 -13.08 -7.38
C PHE A 5 -1.79 -13.33 -8.02
N LEU A 6 -1.79 -13.75 -9.29
CA LEU A 6 -0.58 -14.01 -10.07
C LEU A 6 -0.19 -12.78 -10.89
N ASN A 7 1.10 -12.61 -11.11
CA ASN A 7 1.63 -11.66 -12.09
C ASN A 7 2.07 -12.40 -13.36
N ASN A 8 2.41 -11.65 -14.41
CA ASN A 8 2.81 -12.26 -15.67
C ASN A 8 4.16 -13.02 -15.53
N GLU A 9 5.08 -12.53 -14.70
CA GLU A 9 6.37 -13.19 -14.47
C GLU A 9 6.23 -14.59 -13.85
N ASP A 10 5.20 -14.81 -13.03
CA ASP A 10 4.93 -16.11 -12.40
C ASP A 10 4.71 -17.22 -13.45
N TYR A 11 4.08 -16.87 -14.58
CA TYR A 11 3.88 -17.80 -15.70
C TYR A 11 5.19 -18.17 -16.37
N MET A 12 6.22 -17.33 -16.30
CA MET A 12 7.51 -17.55 -16.95
C MET A 12 8.29 -18.73 -16.36
N SER A 13 7.90 -19.18 -15.16
CA SER A 13 8.37 -20.43 -14.58
C SER A 13 7.87 -21.70 -15.29
N GLN A 14 6.82 -21.58 -16.11
CA GLN A 14 6.11 -22.71 -16.75
C GLN A 14 5.99 -22.61 -18.27
N ILE A 15 6.06 -21.40 -18.83
CA ILE A 15 5.89 -21.11 -20.27
C ILE A 15 6.82 -19.94 -20.64
N SER A 16 7.42 -19.94 -21.83
CA SER A 16 8.25 -18.80 -22.25
C SER A 16 7.41 -17.56 -22.56
N ASP A 17 7.99 -16.36 -22.42
CA ASP A 17 7.35 -15.08 -22.75
C ASP A 17 6.74 -15.08 -24.15
N GLU A 18 7.48 -15.60 -25.13
CA GLU A 18 7.03 -15.65 -26.53
C GLU A 18 5.78 -16.53 -26.67
N LEU A 19 5.80 -17.73 -26.08
CA LEU A 19 4.67 -18.66 -26.16
C LEU A 19 3.47 -18.11 -25.38
N PHE A 20 3.71 -17.46 -24.24
CA PHE A 20 2.66 -16.82 -23.44
C PHE A 20 1.99 -15.70 -24.23
N ASN A 21 2.77 -14.81 -24.84
CA ASN A 21 2.26 -13.73 -25.68
C ASN A 21 1.50 -14.25 -26.91
N GLN A 22 2.00 -15.32 -27.54
CA GLN A 22 1.31 -15.99 -28.65
C GLN A 22 -0.01 -16.64 -28.21
N LEU A 23 -0.05 -17.20 -26.99
CA LEU A 23 -1.24 -17.81 -26.42
C LEU A 23 -2.31 -16.74 -26.19
N ILE A 24 -1.98 -15.66 -25.47
CA ILE A 24 -2.96 -14.62 -25.10
C ILE A 24 -3.35 -13.73 -26.29
N ARG A 25 -2.48 -13.57 -27.30
CA ARG A 25 -2.67 -12.68 -28.47
C ARG A 25 -3.10 -11.25 -28.07
N GLY A 26 -2.51 -10.73 -27.00
CA GLY A 26 -2.84 -9.42 -26.42
C GLY A 26 -4.17 -9.35 -25.66
N GLN A 27 -4.90 -10.46 -25.50
CA GLN A 27 -6.18 -10.49 -24.79
C GLN A 27 -6.01 -10.79 -23.30
N GLN A 28 -5.52 -9.80 -22.55
CA GLN A 28 -5.30 -9.95 -21.10
C GLN A 28 -6.56 -10.37 -20.32
N ILE A 29 -7.75 -10.01 -20.81
CA ILE A 29 -9.04 -10.41 -20.23
C ILE A 29 -9.15 -11.93 -20.08
N ARG A 30 -8.62 -12.71 -21.04
CA ARG A 30 -8.67 -14.18 -20.98
C ARG A 30 -7.79 -14.75 -19.87
N VAL A 31 -6.68 -14.09 -19.57
CA VAL A 31 -5.82 -14.47 -18.43
C VAL A 31 -6.56 -14.23 -17.13
N ASN A 32 -7.23 -13.09 -16.99
CA ASN A 32 -8.02 -12.77 -15.81
C ASN A 32 -9.15 -13.78 -15.59
N GLN A 33 -9.87 -14.17 -16.65
CA GLN A 33 -10.92 -15.19 -16.57
C GLN A 33 -10.37 -16.57 -16.17
N ALA A 34 -9.21 -16.95 -16.70
CA ALA A 34 -8.57 -18.21 -16.37
C ALA A 34 -8.06 -18.24 -14.91
N GLU A 35 -7.52 -17.12 -14.41
CA GLU A 35 -7.13 -16.98 -13.00
C GLU A 35 -8.34 -16.98 -12.07
N GLU A 36 -9.42 -16.29 -12.43
CA GLU A 36 -10.67 -16.29 -11.65
C GLU A 36 -11.24 -17.71 -11.52
N ALA A 37 -11.24 -18.50 -12.60
CA ALA A 37 -11.65 -19.90 -12.57
C ALA A 37 -10.69 -20.77 -11.72
N ALA A 38 -9.39 -20.49 -11.76
CA ALA A 38 -8.40 -21.17 -10.94
C ALA A 38 -8.56 -20.86 -9.44
N GLU A 39 -8.79 -19.58 -9.12
CA GLU A 39 -9.07 -19.12 -7.75
C GLU A 39 -10.32 -19.81 -7.20
N ALA A 40 -11.42 -19.79 -7.96
CA ALA A 40 -12.67 -20.44 -7.57
C ALA A 40 -12.46 -21.93 -7.24
N SER A 41 -11.69 -22.63 -8.08
CA SER A 41 -11.36 -24.05 -7.85
C SER A 41 -10.58 -24.25 -6.56
N ILE A 42 -9.57 -23.42 -6.28
CA ILE A 42 -8.77 -23.56 -5.04
C ILE A 42 -9.62 -23.23 -3.81
N VAL A 43 -10.46 -22.19 -3.88
CA VAL A 43 -11.33 -21.77 -2.78
C VAL A 43 -12.36 -22.87 -2.47
N GLU A 44 -13.03 -23.42 -3.49
CA GLU A 44 -14.04 -24.48 -3.33
C GLU A 44 -13.49 -25.69 -2.58
N TYR A 45 -12.26 -26.13 -2.92
CA TYR A 45 -11.67 -27.30 -2.27
C TYR A 45 -11.12 -27.02 -0.86
N LEU A 46 -10.67 -25.80 -0.54
CA LEU A 46 -9.91 -25.55 0.69
C LEU A 46 -10.64 -24.71 1.73
N THR A 47 -11.73 -24.01 1.36
CA THR A 47 -12.41 -23.07 2.26
C THR A 47 -12.96 -23.75 3.52
N ASP A 48 -13.36 -25.02 3.47
CA ASP A 48 -13.93 -25.70 4.64
C ASP A 48 -12.93 -25.80 5.81
N ASN A 49 -11.67 -26.01 5.49
CA ASN A 49 -10.63 -26.33 6.48
C ASN A 49 -9.58 -25.22 6.66
N TYR A 50 -9.42 -24.34 5.68
CA TYR A 50 -8.33 -23.36 5.63
C TYR A 50 -8.82 -21.93 5.37
N GLU A 51 -8.08 -20.96 5.88
CA GLU A 51 -8.26 -19.53 5.59
C GLU A 51 -7.67 -19.16 4.22
N VAL A 52 -8.13 -19.84 3.17
CA VAL A 52 -7.59 -19.71 1.81
C VAL A 52 -7.83 -18.33 1.21
N GLU A 53 -8.97 -17.70 1.51
CA GLU A 53 -9.31 -16.36 1.04
C GLU A 53 -8.33 -15.32 1.59
N LYS A 54 -8.03 -15.36 2.90
CA LYS A 54 -7.00 -14.50 3.52
C LYS A 54 -5.62 -14.70 2.89
N ALA A 55 -5.26 -15.95 2.59
CA ALA A 55 -3.98 -16.25 1.94
C ALA A 55 -3.91 -15.71 0.49
N LEU A 56 -5.04 -15.69 -0.23
CA LEU A 56 -5.15 -15.08 -1.55
C LEU A 56 -5.13 -13.55 -1.48
N GLU A 57 -5.78 -12.95 -0.47
CA GLU A 57 -5.79 -11.50 -0.23
C GLU A 57 -4.37 -10.93 -0.11
N VAL A 58 -3.43 -11.65 0.50
CA VAL A 58 -2.01 -11.23 0.58
C VAL A 58 -1.45 -10.92 -0.80
N GLY A 59 -1.70 -11.76 -1.80
CA GLY A 59 -1.21 -11.53 -3.16
C GLY A 59 -2.05 -10.51 -3.93
N LYS A 60 -3.38 -10.56 -3.76
CA LYS A 60 -4.30 -9.65 -4.46
C LYS A 60 -4.09 -8.20 -4.03
N ASN A 61 -3.78 -7.96 -2.76
CA ASN A 61 -3.59 -6.62 -2.20
C ASN A 61 -2.21 -6.00 -2.48
N LEU A 62 -1.31 -6.72 -3.15
CA LEU A 62 -0.04 -6.14 -3.60
C LEU A 62 -0.30 -5.03 -4.63
N ARG A 63 0.37 -3.90 -4.45
CA ARG A 63 0.28 -2.72 -5.32
C ARG A 63 1.66 -2.30 -5.78
N GLU A 64 1.72 -1.58 -6.89
CA GLU A 64 2.94 -0.89 -7.33
C GLU A 64 3.38 0.15 -6.30
N TYR A 65 4.68 0.35 -6.23
CA TYR A 65 5.28 1.42 -5.45
C TYR A 65 4.69 2.76 -5.88
N ASN A 66 4.22 3.52 -4.90
CA ASN A 66 3.70 4.86 -5.07
C ASN A 66 4.47 5.79 -4.13
N PRO A 67 5.22 6.78 -4.65
CA PRO A 67 6.05 7.67 -3.83
C PRO A 67 5.23 8.56 -2.88
N ARG A 68 3.91 8.64 -3.01
CA ARG A 68 3.04 9.40 -2.09
C ARG A 68 2.65 8.60 -0.85
N ILE A 69 2.79 7.27 -0.88
CA ILE A 69 2.47 6.40 0.25
C ILE A 69 3.70 6.27 1.16
N THR A 70 3.48 6.34 2.46
CA THR A 70 4.48 5.95 3.47
C THR A 70 4.34 4.47 3.80
N TYR A 71 5.42 3.71 3.62
CA TYR A 71 5.44 2.26 3.82
C TYR A 71 6.10 1.90 5.16
N PRO A 72 5.38 1.24 6.09
CA PRO A 72 5.98 0.75 7.33
C PRO A 72 6.83 -0.51 7.09
N VAL A 73 7.64 -0.89 8.09
CA VAL A 73 8.49 -2.10 8.01
C VAL A 73 7.63 -3.36 7.82
N GLY A 74 8.09 -4.27 6.96
CA GLY A 74 7.49 -5.58 6.72
C GLY A 74 6.37 -5.61 5.68
N VAL A 75 5.99 -4.46 5.09
CA VAL A 75 4.99 -4.43 4.02
C VAL A 75 5.59 -4.84 2.69
N HIS A 76 4.74 -5.42 1.84
CA HIS A 76 5.12 -5.87 0.50
C HIS A 76 4.45 -5.04 -0.58
N PHE A 77 5.20 -4.74 -1.64
CA PHE A 77 4.74 -3.99 -2.80
C PHE A 77 5.54 -4.39 -4.05
N TYR A 78 5.07 -3.98 -5.22
CA TYR A 78 5.76 -4.16 -6.48
C TYR A 78 6.75 -3.01 -6.74
N HIS A 79 7.97 -3.35 -7.13
CA HIS A 79 8.97 -2.42 -7.60
C HIS A 79 9.70 -3.06 -8.78
N GLU A 80 9.69 -2.38 -9.93
CA GLU A 80 10.29 -2.88 -11.18
C GLU A 80 9.80 -4.29 -11.57
N GLY A 81 8.49 -4.56 -11.41
CA GLY A 81 7.86 -5.84 -11.74
C GLY A 81 8.03 -6.94 -10.69
N LYS A 82 8.87 -6.72 -9.67
CA LYS A 82 9.17 -7.72 -8.62
C LYS A 82 8.52 -7.35 -7.29
N ILE A 83 8.20 -8.37 -6.50
CA ILE A 83 7.68 -8.18 -5.15
C ILE A 83 8.84 -7.97 -4.18
N VAL A 84 8.80 -6.85 -3.47
CA VAL A 84 9.79 -6.46 -2.47
C VAL A 84 9.13 -6.29 -1.11
N GLU A 85 9.93 -6.37 -0.05
CA GLU A 85 9.55 -6.12 1.34
C GLU A 85 10.31 -4.92 1.88
N ALA A 86 9.60 -4.01 2.56
CA ALA A 86 10.21 -2.90 3.27
C ALA A 86 10.99 -3.39 4.50
N MET A 87 12.30 -3.14 4.53
CA MET A 87 13.17 -3.42 5.67
C MET A 87 13.23 -2.26 6.68
N ARG A 88 12.92 -1.04 6.22
CA ARG A 88 12.83 0.19 7.00
C ARG A 88 11.54 0.92 6.63
N SER A 89 11.12 1.86 7.45
CA SER A 89 10.09 2.82 7.03
C SER A 89 10.58 3.56 5.79
N ILE A 90 9.75 3.59 4.75
CA ILE A 90 9.99 4.36 3.52
C ILE A 90 8.99 5.50 3.53
N ASN A 91 9.48 6.72 3.69
CA ASN A 91 8.63 7.90 3.69
C ASN A 91 8.06 8.16 2.30
N GLY A 92 6.79 8.57 2.27
CA GLY A 92 6.16 9.14 1.08
C GLY A 92 6.20 10.67 1.09
N ILE A 93 5.94 11.25 -0.09
CA ILE A 93 5.84 12.69 -0.32
C ILE A 93 4.75 13.30 0.58
N LYS A 94 5.05 14.45 1.19
CA LYS A 94 4.12 15.24 2.00
C LYS A 94 4.10 16.65 1.44
N ALA A 95 2.94 17.08 0.93
CA ALA A 95 2.77 18.42 0.39
C ALA A 95 2.46 19.43 1.50
N PRO A 96 2.73 20.74 1.29
CA PRO A 96 2.22 21.80 2.15
C PRO A 96 0.68 21.77 2.21
N ALA A 97 0.11 22.36 3.27
CA ALA A 97 -1.32 22.35 3.53
C ALA A 97 -1.79 23.72 4.02
N THR A 98 -2.68 24.38 3.27
CA THR A 98 -3.20 25.71 3.64
C THR A 98 -4.36 25.66 4.64
N VAL A 99 -4.89 24.46 4.85
CA VAL A 99 -6.04 24.14 5.71
C VAL A 99 -5.69 22.94 6.57
N GLU A 100 -6.37 22.82 7.71
CA GLU A 100 -6.29 21.63 8.54
C GLU A 100 -7.18 20.53 7.96
N TYR A 101 -6.60 19.35 7.68
CA TYR A 101 -7.34 18.20 7.15
C TYR A 101 -7.91 17.29 8.23
N TRP A 102 -7.26 17.25 9.40
CA TRP A 102 -7.59 16.34 10.48
C TRP A 102 -7.57 17.07 11.80
N ARG A 103 -8.63 16.88 12.59
CA ARG A 103 -8.72 17.36 13.97
C ARG A 103 -8.74 16.19 14.93
N GLU A 104 -7.87 16.20 15.93
CA GLU A 104 -7.92 15.21 17.00
C GLU A 104 -9.18 15.42 17.87
N CYS A 105 -9.95 14.36 18.08
CA CYS A 105 -11.14 14.39 18.92
C CYS A 105 -10.75 14.23 20.39
N GLU A 106 -11.07 15.21 21.23
CA GLU A 106 -10.80 15.14 22.67
C GLU A 106 -11.83 14.28 23.44
N ASP A 107 -13.07 14.20 22.92
CA ASP A 107 -14.23 13.55 23.54
C ASP A 107 -14.34 12.04 23.21
N VAL A 108 -13.22 11.31 23.22
CA VAL A 108 -13.15 9.89 22.78
C VAL A 108 -14.04 8.96 23.61
N ASP A 109 -14.31 9.29 24.87
CA ASP A 109 -15.10 8.47 25.80
C ASP A 109 -16.59 8.33 25.41
N LYS A 110 -17.08 9.20 24.51
CA LYS A 110 -18.47 9.15 24.01
C LYS A 110 -18.59 8.43 22.67
N ILE A 111 -17.47 8.04 22.07
CA ILE A 111 -17.44 7.45 20.73
C ILE A 111 -17.17 5.96 20.87
N ASP A 112 -18.05 5.13 20.32
CA ASP A 112 -17.87 3.69 20.29
C ASP A 112 -16.69 3.33 19.37
N ARG A 113 -15.53 3.04 19.97
CA ARG A 113 -14.29 2.73 19.23
C ARG A 113 -14.43 1.49 18.36
N GLU A 114 -15.38 0.60 18.63
CA GLU A 114 -15.59 -0.62 17.83
C GLU A 114 -16.22 -0.31 16.46
N THR A 115 -16.84 0.86 16.29
CA THR A 115 -17.41 1.29 15.00
C THR A 115 -16.50 2.21 14.20
N ILE A 116 -15.40 2.71 14.78
CA ILE A 116 -14.47 3.61 14.07
C ILE A 116 -13.47 2.78 13.27
N MET A 117 -13.38 3.08 11.97
CA MET A 117 -12.40 2.43 11.11
C MET A 117 -10.98 2.92 11.38
N ALA A 118 -10.00 2.03 11.25
CA ALA A 118 -8.59 2.44 11.27
C ALA A 118 -8.26 3.27 10.02
N TYR A 119 -7.43 4.30 10.20
CA TYR A 119 -6.92 5.10 9.07
C TYR A 119 -6.13 4.23 8.08
N SER A 120 -6.31 4.52 6.79
CA SER A 120 -5.60 3.87 5.70
C SER A 120 -5.28 4.90 4.62
N GLN A 121 -4.03 4.94 4.18
CA GLN A 121 -3.56 5.78 3.06
C GLN A 121 -4.17 5.37 1.70
N LEU A 122 -4.87 4.23 1.64
CA LEU A 122 -5.49 3.69 0.43
C LEU A 122 -6.98 4.04 0.30
N LEU A 123 -7.53 4.79 1.25
CA LEU A 123 -8.93 5.21 1.26
C LEU A 123 -9.07 6.70 0.95
N ASN A 124 -10.32 7.12 0.79
CA ASN A 124 -10.72 8.49 0.62
C ASN A 124 -11.61 8.92 1.78
N TYR A 125 -11.46 10.17 2.19
CA TYR A 125 -12.12 10.75 3.34
C TYR A 125 -12.86 12.02 2.97
N HIS A 126 -13.99 12.22 3.64
CA HIS A 126 -14.87 13.37 3.49
C HIS A 126 -15.04 14.07 4.84
N PRO A 127 -15.33 15.38 4.85
CA PRO A 127 -15.58 16.11 6.08
C PRO A 127 -16.62 15.41 6.98
N GLY A 128 -16.27 15.19 8.24
CA GLY A 128 -17.05 14.47 9.25
C GLY A 128 -16.71 12.98 9.40
N ASP A 129 -15.89 12.40 8.52
CA ASP A 129 -15.42 11.01 8.67
C ASP A 129 -14.53 10.88 9.91
N LEU A 130 -14.75 9.83 10.70
CA LEU A 130 -13.95 9.53 11.90
C LEU A 130 -13.01 8.34 11.63
N VAL A 131 -11.73 8.52 11.97
CA VAL A 131 -10.72 7.46 11.83
C VAL A 131 -9.91 7.29 13.11
N TYR A 132 -9.50 6.06 13.38
CA TYR A 132 -8.56 5.76 14.45
C TYR A 132 -7.14 5.68 13.89
N PHE A 133 -6.22 6.47 14.45
CA PHE A 133 -4.82 6.47 14.05
C PHE A 133 -3.89 6.76 15.23
N SER A 134 -2.83 5.96 15.37
CA SER A 134 -1.76 6.16 16.37
C SER A 134 -2.22 6.39 17.83
N GLY A 135 -3.33 5.78 18.25
CA GLY A 135 -3.84 5.92 19.62
C GLY A 135 -5.01 6.88 19.80
N SER A 136 -5.24 7.76 18.81
CA SER A 136 -6.25 8.82 18.88
C SER A 136 -7.30 8.69 17.77
N VAL A 137 -8.44 9.35 17.97
CA VAL A 137 -9.50 9.47 16.97
C VAL A 137 -9.38 10.83 16.30
N TYR A 138 -9.44 10.85 14.98
CA TYR A 138 -9.39 12.07 14.18
C TYR A 138 -10.68 12.23 13.38
N GLU A 139 -11.15 13.46 13.29
CA GLU A 139 -12.23 13.88 12.39
C GLU A 139 -11.63 14.53 11.14
N CYS A 140 -12.06 14.06 9.98
CA CYS A 140 -11.72 14.65 8.70
C CYS A 140 -12.44 16.00 8.57
N LEU A 141 -11.71 17.06 8.22
CA LEU A 141 -12.28 18.40 8.01
C LEU A 141 -12.40 18.76 6.53
N GLU A 142 -11.55 18.18 5.68
CA GLU A 142 -11.45 18.48 4.25
C GLU A 142 -11.28 17.20 3.43
N HIS A 143 -11.76 17.22 2.19
CA HIS A 143 -11.63 16.07 1.29
C HIS A 143 -10.16 15.72 1.02
N ASN A 144 -9.78 14.48 1.30
CA ASN A 144 -8.43 13.98 1.02
C ASN A 144 -8.44 12.46 0.80
N GLY A 145 -7.35 11.92 0.28
CA GLY A 145 -7.20 10.48 0.10
C GLY A 145 -6.44 10.07 -1.15
N PHE A 146 -6.41 8.76 -1.36
CA PHE A 146 -5.64 8.13 -2.43
C PHE A 146 -6.10 8.58 -3.83
N ASP A 147 -7.41 8.57 -4.11
CA ASP A 147 -7.95 8.87 -5.43
C ASP A 147 -7.90 10.39 -5.74
N TYR A 148 -7.91 11.22 -4.70
CA TYR A 148 -7.67 12.66 -4.82
C TYR A 148 -6.21 13.00 -5.07
N ALA A 149 -5.33 12.00 -5.04
CA ALA A 149 -3.91 12.18 -5.20
C ALA A 149 -3.29 13.07 -4.10
N ASP A 150 -4.01 13.25 -2.98
CA ASP A 150 -3.66 14.10 -1.83
C ASP A 150 -3.82 13.30 -0.53
N ILE A 151 -2.75 12.59 -0.15
CA ILE A 151 -2.76 11.73 1.04
C ILE A 151 -2.35 12.56 2.25
N ARG A 152 -3.27 12.78 3.18
CA ARG A 152 -3.05 13.54 4.41
C ARG A 152 -3.10 12.58 5.59
N ILE A 153 -1.96 12.32 6.22
CA ILE A 153 -1.90 11.40 7.37
C ILE A 153 -2.31 12.18 8.63
N PRO A 154 -3.28 11.69 9.42
CA PRO A 154 -3.70 12.37 10.64
C PRO A 154 -2.54 12.61 11.61
N GLY A 155 -2.45 13.82 12.16
CA GLY A 155 -1.41 14.23 13.10
C GLY A 155 0.00 14.43 12.49
N ILE A 156 0.16 14.32 11.17
CA ILE A 156 1.45 14.54 10.50
C ILE A 156 1.36 15.78 9.62
N ASN A 157 2.17 16.79 9.92
CA ASN A 157 2.42 17.91 9.03
C ASN A 157 3.93 18.08 8.82
N ALA A 158 4.34 18.09 7.56
CA ALA A 158 5.75 18.22 7.18
C ALA A 158 6.17 19.64 6.82
N TRP A 159 5.23 20.58 6.83
CA TRP A 159 5.46 21.95 6.43
C TRP A 159 4.83 22.91 7.45
N GLU A 160 5.61 23.89 7.87
CA GLU A 160 5.15 24.97 8.73
C GLU A 160 5.06 26.27 7.92
N GLN A 161 3.98 27.02 8.14
CA GLN A 161 3.80 28.30 7.46
C GLN A 161 4.73 29.34 8.08
N VAL A 162 5.51 30.01 7.25
CA VAL A 162 6.37 31.11 7.65
C VAL A 162 5.58 32.42 7.56
N GLN A 163 5.66 33.23 8.62
CA GLN A 163 5.10 34.58 8.57
C GLN A 163 5.98 35.47 7.70
N THR A 164 5.36 36.12 6.71
CA THR A 164 6.03 37.03 5.79
C THR A 164 5.59 38.47 6.07
N SER A 165 6.45 39.42 5.71
CA SER A 165 6.17 40.85 5.80
C SER A 165 6.56 41.56 4.50
N PRO A 166 5.89 42.65 4.10
CA PRO A 166 6.32 43.43 2.95
C PRO A 166 7.76 43.93 3.11
N TRP A 167 8.53 43.95 2.03
CA TRP A 167 9.85 44.56 2.05
C TRP A 167 9.76 46.07 2.23
N GLU A 168 10.61 46.62 3.11
CA GLU A 168 10.69 48.05 3.41
C GLU A 168 12.13 48.55 3.22
N PRO A 169 12.33 49.69 2.55
CA PRO A 169 13.65 50.25 2.34
C PRO A 169 14.27 50.76 3.65
N ASN A 170 15.57 50.58 3.81
CA ASN A 170 16.37 50.96 4.99
C ASN A 170 16.02 50.20 6.30
N VAL A 171 15.38 49.05 6.21
CA VAL A 171 15.15 48.14 7.35
C VAL A 171 16.24 47.07 7.38
N GLU A 172 16.79 46.78 8.55
CA GLU A 172 17.74 45.68 8.72
C GLU A 172 17.01 44.35 8.79
N TYR A 173 17.46 43.38 8.00
CA TYR A 173 16.91 42.03 7.92
C TYR A 173 17.96 41.00 8.37
N GLU A 174 17.52 39.99 9.11
CA GLU A 174 18.38 38.85 9.45
C GLU A 174 18.58 37.93 8.23
N LEU A 175 19.69 37.18 8.22
CA LEU A 175 19.93 36.18 7.18
C LEU A 175 18.76 35.18 7.16
N TRP A 176 18.29 34.83 5.95
CA TRP A 176 17.11 33.99 5.71
C TRP A 176 15.77 34.61 6.10
N ALA A 177 15.71 35.90 6.44
CA ALA A 177 14.44 36.61 6.56
C ALA A 177 13.67 36.56 5.24
N VAL A 178 12.35 36.37 5.34
CA VAL A 178 11.46 36.26 4.19
C VAL A 178 10.62 37.53 4.06
N VAL A 179 10.65 38.14 2.89
CA VAL A 179 9.91 39.36 2.57
C VAL A 179 9.05 39.18 1.33
N GLU A 180 7.96 39.94 1.25
CA GLU A 180 7.10 40.03 0.09
C GLU A 180 7.40 41.30 -0.71
N TRP A 181 7.58 41.16 -2.02
CA TRP A 181 7.71 42.28 -2.95
C TRP A 181 7.03 41.91 -4.28
N ASP A 182 6.13 42.78 -4.76
CA ASP A 182 5.39 42.60 -6.03
C ASP A 182 4.69 41.23 -6.16
N SER A 183 4.01 40.79 -5.08
CA SER A 183 3.34 39.48 -4.99
C SER A 183 4.27 38.26 -5.13
N GLN A 184 5.57 38.45 -4.93
CA GLN A 184 6.58 37.40 -4.88
C GLN A 184 7.30 37.41 -3.54
N PHE A 185 7.87 36.27 -3.18
CA PHE A 185 8.57 36.09 -1.90
C PHE A 185 10.06 35.92 -2.11
N PHE A 186 10.84 36.58 -1.26
CA PHE A 186 12.30 36.59 -1.34
C PHE A 186 12.88 36.23 0.03
N ALA A 187 13.94 35.43 0.03
CA ALA A 187 14.74 35.13 1.23
C ALA A 187 16.09 35.85 1.14
N LEU A 188 16.54 36.46 2.24
CA LEU A 188 17.87 37.08 2.29
C LEU A 188 18.96 35.99 2.32
N LEU A 189 19.75 35.87 1.25
CA LEU A 189 20.79 34.84 1.12
C LEU A 189 22.16 35.31 1.60
N ASN A 190 22.43 36.61 1.52
CA ASN A 190 23.69 37.20 1.95
C ASN A 190 23.50 38.61 2.49
N ALA A 191 24.02 38.91 3.68
CA ALA A 191 23.97 40.24 4.29
C ALA A 191 25.24 41.08 4.02
N ASP A 192 26.27 40.51 3.38
CA ASP A 192 27.50 41.24 3.04
C ASP A 192 27.21 42.33 2.01
N GLU A 193 27.62 43.57 2.35
CA GLU A 193 27.50 44.76 1.50
C GLU A 193 26.08 45.03 0.94
N ILE A 194 25.04 44.58 1.66
CA ILE A 194 23.65 44.77 1.22
C ILE A 194 23.26 46.25 1.10
N ASP A 195 22.72 46.62 -0.06
CA ASP A 195 22.10 47.92 -0.28
C ASP A 195 20.61 47.86 0.06
N LEU A 196 20.25 48.32 1.26
CA LEU A 196 18.87 48.34 1.76
C LEU A 196 17.96 49.36 1.06
N THR A 197 18.46 50.09 0.06
CA THR A 197 17.64 50.99 -0.78
C THR A 197 17.18 50.31 -2.07
N VAL A 198 17.79 49.18 -2.43
CA VAL A 198 17.47 48.39 -3.63
C VAL A 198 16.51 47.27 -3.25
N ASN A 199 15.45 47.12 -4.05
CA ASN A 199 14.42 46.11 -3.79
C ASN A 199 14.96 44.67 -4.01
N PRO A 200 14.30 43.64 -3.43
CA PRO A 200 14.75 42.25 -3.51
C PRO A 200 14.80 41.65 -4.92
N MET A 201 14.07 42.22 -5.89
CA MET A 201 14.10 41.74 -7.28
C MET A 201 15.38 42.18 -8.02
N GLU A 202 15.91 43.35 -7.69
CA GLU A 202 17.11 43.92 -8.34
C GLU A 202 18.41 43.61 -7.59
N SER A 203 18.33 43.25 -6.31
CA SER A 203 19.48 42.97 -5.47
C SER A 203 19.88 41.49 -5.52
N ASP A 204 21.17 41.23 -5.78
CA ASP A 204 21.76 39.88 -5.78
C ASP A 204 21.84 39.25 -4.37
N ASN A 205 21.59 40.02 -3.31
CA ASN A 205 21.58 39.53 -1.93
C ASN A 205 20.35 38.67 -1.61
N TRP A 206 19.28 38.81 -2.40
CA TRP A 206 18.00 38.16 -2.19
C TRP A 206 17.77 37.02 -3.19
N GLY A 207 17.24 35.91 -2.68
CA GLY A 207 16.84 34.76 -3.49
C GLY A 207 15.34 34.72 -3.66
N LEU A 208 14.86 34.65 -4.90
CA LEU A 208 13.45 34.38 -5.18
C LEU A 208 13.09 32.97 -4.67
N ILE A 209 12.02 32.88 -3.88
CA ILE A 209 11.48 31.61 -3.41
C ILE A 209 10.57 31.04 -4.51
N GLY A 210 10.86 29.81 -4.93
CA GLY A 210 10.10 29.14 -5.98
C GLY A 210 8.76 28.58 -5.49
N GLU A 211 7.85 28.35 -6.44
CA GLU A 211 6.62 27.58 -6.20
C GLU A 211 6.94 26.13 -5.84
N TYR A 212 6.10 25.53 -5.00
CA TYR A 212 6.22 24.14 -4.60
C TYR A 212 6.07 23.21 -5.81
N ASP A 213 7.06 22.35 -6.00
CA ASP A 213 7.11 21.33 -7.03
C ASP A 213 7.20 19.95 -6.37
N PRO A 214 6.18 19.07 -6.52
CA PRO A 214 6.19 17.74 -5.93
C PRO A 214 7.31 16.82 -6.46
N GLU A 215 7.96 17.16 -7.58
CA GLU A 215 9.08 16.39 -8.15
C GLU A 215 10.44 16.86 -7.63
N TYR A 216 10.51 18.02 -6.97
CA TYR A 216 11.75 18.57 -6.45
C TYR A 216 12.20 17.82 -5.18
N ALA A 217 13.51 17.56 -5.10
CA ALA A 217 14.12 16.83 -3.99
C ALA A 217 14.44 17.75 -2.80
N TYR A 218 13.39 18.26 -2.14
CA TYR A 218 13.54 19.09 -0.94
C TYR A 218 14.34 18.42 0.16
N GLU A 219 15.18 19.21 0.82
CA GLU A 219 15.96 18.77 1.96
C GLU A 219 15.31 19.24 3.26
N PHE A 220 15.49 18.49 4.34
CA PHE A 220 15.07 18.95 5.66
C PHE A 220 16.10 19.94 6.22
N LYS A 221 15.91 21.22 5.88
CA LYS A 221 16.74 22.35 6.29
C LYS A 221 15.88 23.55 6.65
N ASP A 222 16.34 24.33 7.62
CA ASP A 222 15.69 25.56 8.09
C ASP A 222 15.82 26.73 7.10
N THR A 223 16.24 26.46 5.88
CA THR A 223 16.48 27.43 4.80
C THR A 223 15.75 27.04 3.51
N GLU A 224 15.04 25.91 3.52
CA GLU A 224 14.39 25.34 2.35
C GLU A 224 12.97 25.90 2.23
N TYR A 225 12.87 27.16 1.79
CA TYR A 225 11.58 27.83 1.62
C TYR A 225 10.89 27.45 0.32
N VAL A 226 9.57 27.35 0.36
CA VAL A 226 8.72 27.17 -0.83
C VAL A 226 7.49 28.05 -0.77
N VAL A 227 7.01 28.50 -1.91
CA VAL A 227 5.71 29.13 -2.05
C VAL A 227 4.67 28.06 -2.37
N PHE A 228 3.57 28.05 -1.62
CA PHE A 228 2.41 27.22 -1.95
C PHE A 228 1.15 28.00 -1.58
N ASP A 229 0.27 28.19 -2.58
CA ASP A 229 -0.97 28.97 -2.47
C ASP A 229 -0.73 30.39 -1.93
N SER A 230 0.23 31.10 -2.53
CA SER A 230 0.62 32.47 -2.16
C SER A 230 1.11 32.64 -0.71
N LYS A 231 1.57 31.56 -0.07
CA LYS A 231 2.15 31.57 1.28
C LYS A 231 3.49 30.86 1.28
N VAL A 232 4.38 31.24 2.19
CA VAL A 232 5.70 30.61 2.33
C VAL A 232 5.66 29.51 3.38
N TRP A 233 6.33 28.40 3.07
CA TRP A 233 6.41 27.22 3.92
C TRP A 233 7.87 26.79 4.09
N ILE A 234 8.16 26.18 5.24
CA ILE A 234 9.45 25.59 5.58
C ILE A 234 9.25 24.15 6.07
N PRO A 235 10.13 23.19 5.72
CA PRO A 235 9.94 21.82 6.11
C PRO A 235 10.24 21.60 7.61
N THR A 236 9.36 20.90 8.31
CA THR A 236 9.55 20.50 9.72
C THR A 236 10.04 19.05 9.87
N MET A 237 10.01 18.30 8.77
CA MET A 237 10.57 16.96 8.60
C MET A 237 10.90 16.75 7.13
N LEU A 238 11.51 15.61 6.76
CA LEU A 238 11.77 15.30 5.35
C LEU A 238 10.45 15.14 4.56
N PRO A 239 10.15 16.04 3.61
CA PRO A 239 8.86 16.04 2.91
C PRO A 239 8.90 15.19 1.63
N THR A 240 10.08 14.79 1.16
CA THR A 240 10.27 13.97 -0.04
C THR A 240 10.13 12.48 0.24
N ALA A 241 9.80 11.71 -0.80
CA ALA A 241 9.88 10.26 -0.72
C ALA A 241 11.32 9.77 -0.55
N ASP A 242 11.50 8.71 0.23
CA ASP A 242 12.80 8.05 0.34
C ASP A 242 13.16 7.34 -0.96
N THR A 243 14.41 7.52 -1.42
CA THR A 243 14.92 6.77 -2.57
C THR A 243 15.05 5.29 -2.22
N LEU A 244 14.42 4.41 -3.02
CA LEU A 244 14.51 2.96 -2.86
C LEU A 244 15.94 2.46 -3.14
N LYS A 245 16.49 1.68 -2.20
CA LYS A 245 17.84 1.10 -2.22
C LYS A 245 17.80 -0.33 -1.67
N GLU A 246 18.08 -1.29 -2.55
CA GLU A 246 18.12 -2.72 -2.20
C GLU A 246 19.12 -2.96 -1.07
N GLY A 247 18.72 -3.78 -0.08
CA GLY A 247 19.52 -4.10 1.10
C GLY A 247 19.58 -3.00 2.17
N TYR A 248 19.09 -1.79 1.87
CA TYR A 248 18.99 -0.71 2.85
C TYR A 248 17.55 -0.52 3.35
N ASN A 249 16.63 -0.19 2.45
CA ASN A 249 15.22 0.04 2.79
C ASN A 249 14.27 -1.01 2.21
N PHE A 250 14.69 -1.81 1.22
CA PHE A 250 13.91 -2.96 0.75
C PHE A 250 14.76 -4.19 0.44
N ARG A 251 14.12 -5.36 0.37
CA ARG A 251 14.70 -6.61 -0.16
C ARG A 251 13.69 -7.35 -1.04
N TYR A 252 14.14 -8.20 -1.94
CA TYR A 252 13.25 -9.10 -2.67
C TYR A 252 12.66 -10.15 -1.73
N HIS A 253 11.33 -10.22 -1.68
CA HIS A 253 10.62 -11.20 -0.87
C HIS A 253 9.17 -11.33 -1.34
N ASP A 254 8.79 -12.50 -1.80
CA ASP A 254 7.41 -12.82 -2.19
C ASP A 254 6.64 -13.38 -0.98
N PRO A 255 5.63 -12.66 -0.44
CA PRO A 255 4.87 -13.10 0.73
C PRO A 255 3.77 -14.12 0.38
N ARG A 256 3.50 -14.34 -0.91
CA ARG A 256 2.42 -15.21 -1.36
C ARG A 256 2.73 -16.66 -1.02
N ASN A 257 1.71 -17.42 -0.63
CA ASN A 257 1.89 -18.84 -0.33
C ASN A 257 2.42 -19.59 -1.57
N PRO A 258 3.57 -20.28 -1.48
CA PRO A 258 4.21 -20.90 -2.64
C PRO A 258 3.41 -22.06 -3.23
N ASN A 259 2.63 -22.78 -2.42
CA ASN A 259 1.76 -23.86 -2.89
C ASN A 259 0.56 -23.33 -3.64
N ILE A 260 -0.11 -22.29 -3.11
CA ILE A 260 -1.21 -21.61 -3.83
C ILE A 260 -0.68 -21.10 -5.16
N LYS A 261 0.45 -20.38 -5.16
CA LYS A 261 1.08 -19.87 -6.39
C LYS A 261 1.34 -20.99 -7.41
N LYS A 262 2.04 -22.05 -6.99
CA LYS A 262 2.37 -23.19 -7.87
C LYS A 262 1.15 -23.83 -8.50
N HIS A 263 0.12 -24.10 -7.70
CA HIS A 263 -1.07 -24.82 -8.15
C HIS A 263 -2.02 -23.91 -8.95
N MET A 264 -2.15 -22.65 -8.58
CA MET A 264 -2.94 -21.66 -9.31
C MET A 264 -2.38 -21.41 -10.72
N ILE A 265 -1.06 -21.33 -10.89
CA ILE A 265 -0.43 -21.19 -12.22
C ILE A 265 -0.82 -22.37 -13.12
N LYS A 266 -0.77 -23.60 -12.60
CA LYS A 266 -1.10 -24.82 -13.36
C LYS A 266 -2.56 -24.85 -13.80
N ILE A 267 -3.48 -24.54 -12.89
CA ILE A 267 -4.91 -24.49 -13.21
C ILE A 267 -5.19 -23.36 -14.20
N ALA A 268 -4.65 -22.15 -13.95
CA ALA A 268 -4.87 -21.00 -14.82
C ALA A 268 -4.35 -21.25 -16.24
N LEU A 269 -3.16 -21.86 -16.40
CA LEU A 269 -2.66 -22.21 -17.74
C LEU A 269 -3.54 -23.25 -18.45
N TYR A 270 -4.05 -24.24 -17.72
CA TYR A 270 -4.97 -25.22 -18.28
C TYR A 270 -6.28 -24.55 -18.76
N GLU A 271 -6.91 -23.75 -17.91
CA GLU A 271 -8.14 -23.01 -18.25
C GLU A 271 -7.90 -22.02 -19.39
N LEU A 272 -6.75 -21.34 -19.42
CA LEU A 272 -6.37 -20.44 -20.50
C LEU A 272 -6.25 -21.18 -21.85
N HIS A 273 -5.58 -22.33 -21.87
CA HIS A 273 -5.50 -23.17 -23.06
C HIS A 273 -6.86 -23.68 -23.52
N LYS A 274 -7.72 -24.09 -22.57
CA LYS A 274 -9.09 -24.52 -22.84
C LYS A 274 -9.95 -23.41 -23.42
N LEU A 275 -9.79 -22.17 -22.97
CA LEU A 275 -10.50 -21.00 -23.50
C LEU A 275 -10.06 -20.61 -24.92
N ILE A 276 -8.77 -20.73 -25.22
CA ILE A 276 -8.19 -20.25 -26.50
C ILE A 276 -8.19 -21.35 -27.57
N SER A 277 -7.81 -22.57 -27.20
CA SER A 277 -7.65 -23.70 -28.10
C SER A 277 -8.03 -25.02 -27.40
N PRO A 278 -9.33 -25.25 -27.16
CA PRO A 278 -9.82 -26.42 -26.41
C PRO A 278 -9.32 -27.77 -26.96
N ASN A 279 -9.13 -27.86 -28.28
CA ASN A 279 -8.72 -29.10 -28.96
C ASN A 279 -7.19 -29.33 -28.94
N ASN A 280 -6.40 -28.40 -28.42
CA ASN A 280 -4.93 -28.47 -28.45
C ASN A 280 -4.32 -28.13 -27.08
N VAL A 281 -4.79 -28.84 -26.04
CA VAL A 281 -4.16 -28.80 -24.72
C VAL A 281 -3.11 -29.90 -24.66
N SER A 282 -1.86 -29.53 -24.38
CA SER A 282 -0.78 -30.53 -24.27
C SER A 282 -1.06 -31.54 -23.15
N THR A 283 -0.64 -32.79 -23.33
CA THR A 283 -0.76 -33.83 -22.30
C THR A 283 -0.09 -33.43 -21.00
N ALA A 284 1.07 -32.76 -21.05
CA ALA A 284 1.75 -32.23 -19.88
C ALA A 284 0.87 -31.28 -19.05
N ARG A 285 0.10 -30.40 -19.71
CA ARG A 285 -0.83 -29.47 -19.04
C ARG A 285 -2.02 -30.18 -18.40
N ILE A 286 -2.55 -31.22 -19.06
CA ILE A 286 -3.62 -32.06 -18.50
C ILE A 286 -3.11 -32.79 -17.25
N THR A 287 -1.92 -33.40 -17.33
CA THR A 287 -1.30 -34.08 -16.18
C THR A 287 -1.01 -33.12 -15.02
N ASP A 288 -0.53 -31.90 -15.30
CA ASP A 288 -0.31 -30.86 -14.29
C ASP A 288 -1.61 -30.44 -13.58
N TYR A 289 -2.69 -30.31 -14.34
CA TYR A 289 -4.02 -30.01 -13.82
C TYR A 289 -4.54 -31.16 -12.94
N GLU A 290 -4.52 -32.39 -13.43
CA GLU A 290 -4.97 -33.58 -12.68
C GLU A 290 -4.18 -33.77 -11.37
N ALA A 291 -2.85 -33.62 -11.42
CA ALA A 291 -2.01 -33.67 -10.23
C ALA A 291 -2.35 -32.56 -9.22
N THR A 292 -2.74 -31.38 -9.71
CA THR A 292 -3.17 -30.28 -8.85
C THR A 292 -4.54 -30.54 -8.21
N MET A 293 -5.49 -31.09 -8.97
CA MET A 293 -6.80 -31.47 -8.42
C MET A 293 -6.67 -32.57 -7.36
N GLN A 294 -5.78 -33.54 -7.57
CA GLN A 294 -5.48 -34.56 -6.57
C GLN A 294 -4.85 -33.94 -5.31
N TRP A 295 -3.93 -32.99 -5.47
CA TRP A 295 -3.32 -32.27 -4.35
C TRP A 295 -4.37 -31.48 -3.55
N LEU A 296 -5.27 -30.76 -4.21
CA LEU A 296 -6.36 -30.02 -3.56
C LEU A 296 -7.28 -30.96 -2.78
N HIS A 297 -7.62 -32.10 -3.37
CA HIS A 297 -8.43 -33.12 -2.71
C HIS A 297 -7.74 -33.72 -1.46
N ASP A 298 -6.45 -34.03 -1.54
CA ASP A 298 -5.70 -34.55 -0.39
C ASP A 298 -5.46 -33.48 0.69
N ALA A 299 -5.30 -32.22 0.31
CA ALA A 299 -5.21 -31.09 1.24
C ALA A 299 -6.54 -30.85 1.96
N ASN A 300 -7.67 -30.93 1.26
CA ASN A 300 -9.00 -30.82 1.86
C ASN A 300 -9.22 -31.91 2.92
N ARG A 301 -8.87 -33.16 2.59
CA ARG A 301 -8.89 -34.29 3.56
C ARG A 301 -7.79 -34.23 4.62
N CYS A 302 -7.07 -33.11 4.72
CA CYS A 302 -6.04 -32.87 5.72
C CYS A 302 -4.90 -33.90 5.74
N LYS A 303 -4.68 -34.64 4.63
CA LYS A 303 -3.60 -35.63 4.52
C LYS A 303 -2.25 -34.97 4.32
N ILE A 304 -2.25 -33.78 3.73
CA ILE A 304 -1.07 -32.97 3.49
C ILE A 304 -1.30 -31.57 4.05
N ASN A 305 -0.20 -30.89 4.41
CA ASN A 305 -0.25 -29.52 4.89
C ASN A 305 0.01 -28.54 3.73
N PRO A 306 -0.98 -27.76 3.27
CA PRO A 306 -0.79 -26.77 2.21
C PRO A 306 -0.03 -25.51 2.67
N GLN A 307 0.39 -25.44 3.95
CA GLN A 307 0.99 -24.26 4.59
C GLN A 307 0.04 -23.05 4.61
N ILE A 308 -1.26 -23.32 4.68
CA ILE A 308 -2.31 -22.32 4.86
C ILE A 308 -2.82 -22.44 6.28
N GLN A 309 -3.11 -21.31 6.93
CA GLN A 309 -3.68 -21.31 8.27
C GLN A 309 -5.02 -22.05 8.29
N ARG A 310 -5.24 -22.88 9.32
CA ARG A 310 -6.51 -23.59 9.52
C ARG A 310 -7.58 -22.65 10.05
N LYS A 311 -8.82 -22.85 9.62
CA LYS A 311 -9.98 -22.23 10.27
C LYS A 311 -10.09 -22.76 11.71
N LEU A 312 -10.46 -21.89 12.63
CA LEU A 312 -10.65 -22.22 14.05
C LEU A 312 -12.15 -22.30 14.38
N ASP A 313 -12.52 -23.19 15.28
CA ASP A 313 -13.87 -23.30 15.84
C ASP A 313 -14.09 -22.31 17.01
N GLU A 314 -15.27 -22.34 17.62
CA GLU A 314 -15.62 -21.50 18.79
C GLU A 314 -14.69 -21.74 20.00
N GLU A 315 -14.07 -22.93 20.09
CA GLU A 315 -13.08 -23.28 21.12
C GLU A 315 -11.64 -22.88 20.73
N LYS A 316 -11.45 -22.12 19.63
CA LYS A 316 -10.16 -21.75 19.05
C LYS A 316 -9.29 -22.93 18.62
N LYS A 317 -9.90 -24.07 18.29
CA LYS A 317 -9.23 -25.29 17.79
C LYS A 317 -9.44 -25.43 16.27
N PRO A 318 -8.47 -26.01 15.53
CA PRO A 318 -8.63 -26.23 14.09
C PRO A 318 -9.90 -27.00 13.75
N VAL A 319 -10.68 -26.50 12.78
CA VAL A 319 -11.88 -27.18 12.28
C VAL A 319 -11.48 -28.55 11.72
N SER A 320 -12.06 -29.61 12.25
CA SER A 320 -11.90 -30.99 11.80
C SER A 320 -12.96 -31.35 10.76
N GLU A 321 -12.63 -32.30 9.88
CA GLU A 321 -13.60 -32.92 8.96
C GLU A 321 -14.80 -33.47 9.75
N ILE A 322 -16.02 -33.34 9.22
CA ILE A 322 -17.28 -33.73 9.91
C ILE A 322 -17.22 -35.19 10.41
N ALA A 323 -16.59 -36.09 9.65
CA ALA A 323 -16.41 -37.49 10.04
C ALA A 323 -15.47 -37.70 11.25
N MET A 324 -14.48 -36.82 11.42
CA MET A 324 -13.65 -36.78 12.64
C MET A 324 -14.31 -35.99 13.76
N ALA A 325 -15.22 -35.05 13.48
CA ALA A 325 -15.96 -34.33 14.51
C ALA A 325 -16.87 -35.26 15.34
N THR A 326 -17.32 -36.38 14.76
CA THR A 326 -18.01 -37.47 15.48
C THR A 326 -17.13 -38.22 16.48
N PHE A 327 -15.81 -38.18 16.34
CA PHE A 327 -14.88 -38.63 17.37
C PHE A 327 -14.45 -37.40 18.17
N GLN A 328 -14.73 -37.39 19.48
CA GLN A 328 -14.38 -36.23 20.31
C GLN A 328 -12.90 -35.84 20.14
N ARG A 329 -12.67 -34.55 19.88
CA ARG A 329 -11.33 -33.96 19.66
C ARG A 329 -10.42 -34.07 20.90
N ASP A 330 -11.04 -34.23 22.06
CA ASP A 330 -10.42 -34.46 23.36
C ASP A 330 -11.37 -35.32 24.18
N TYR A 331 -10.87 -36.31 24.92
CA TYR A 331 -11.72 -37.18 25.73
C TYR A 331 -12.09 -36.46 27.03
N ASP A 332 -13.26 -35.82 27.04
CA ASP A 332 -13.89 -35.29 28.25
C ASP A 332 -15.07 -36.20 28.63
N PRO A 333 -14.94 -37.02 29.69
CA PRO A 333 -16.01 -37.93 30.11
C PRO A 333 -17.28 -37.20 30.56
N TYR A 334 -17.24 -35.90 30.87
CA TYR A 334 -18.42 -35.12 31.24
C TYR A 334 -19.13 -34.44 30.05
N LYS A 335 -18.53 -34.47 28.86
CA LYS A 335 -19.12 -33.93 27.63
C LYS A 335 -19.53 -35.02 26.63
N ASN A 336 -19.29 -36.30 26.93
CA ASN A 336 -19.58 -37.39 26.01
C ASN A 336 -21.06 -37.82 26.10
N PRO A 337 -21.87 -37.68 25.03
CA PRO A 337 -23.28 -38.09 25.07
C PRO A 337 -23.48 -39.60 25.22
N TRP A 338 -22.42 -40.40 25.04
CA TRP A 338 -22.46 -41.86 25.08
C TRP A 338 -21.99 -42.46 26.42
N GLN A 339 -21.50 -41.64 27.35
CA GLN A 339 -21.18 -42.06 28.70
C GLN A 339 -21.91 -41.13 29.69
N ILE A 340 -22.83 -41.71 30.46
CA ILE A 340 -23.55 -41.01 31.56
C ILE A 340 -22.59 -40.78 32.71
#